data_AF-A0A4D6Q606-F1
#
_entry.id   AF-A0A4D6Q606-F1
#
_cell.length_a   1.000
_cell.length_b   1.000
_cell.length_c   1.000
_cell.angle_alpha   90.00
_cell.angle_beta   90.00
_cell.angle_gamma   90.00
#
_symmetry.space_group_name_H-M   'P 1'
#
loop_
_entity.id
_entity.type
_entity.pdbx_description
1 polymer ?
#
loop_
_entity_poly.entity_id
_entity_poly.type
_entity_poly.pdbx_seq_one_letter_code
_entity_poly.pdbx_strand_id
1 'polypeptide(L)' 'MRTGFMNDKGQYVLYPGLTYVRQFTNYEAYTNLEAIAKRCESVKEETVSDGVAGCQMGSLIAACFLREFLSQGIRF' A
#
# COMPACT_ATOMS: atom_id res chain seq x y z
N MET A 1 8.19 13.54 -1.37
CA MET A 1 8.43 12.10 -1.19
C MET A 1 7.44 11.32 -2.03
N ARG A 2 7.90 10.78 -3.17
CA ARG A 2 7.20 9.81 -4.03
C ARG A 2 7.93 8.46 -3.91
N THR A 3 8.04 7.98 -2.68
CA THR A 3 8.81 6.77 -2.33
C THR A 3 8.06 6.05 -1.22
N GLY A 4 7.28 5.07 -1.65
CA GLY A 4 6.38 4.27 -0.83
C GLY A 4 5.64 3.34 -1.78
N PHE A 5 4.36 3.11 -1.55
CA PHE A 5 3.52 2.27 -2.43
C PHE A 5 2.95 3.00 -3.66
N MET A 6 3.47 4.18 -4.02
CA MET A 6 3.02 4.94 -5.19
C MET A 6 4.21 5.47 -6.01
N ASN A 7 4.09 5.43 -7.33
CA ASN A 7 5.06 5.99 -8.27
C ASN A 7 4.75 7.46 -8.64
N ASP A 8 5.58 8.04 -9.50
CA ASP A 8 5.45 9.43 -9.96
C ASP A 8 4.20 9.71 -10.81
N LYS A 9 3.45 8.67 -11.19
CA LYS A 9 2.17 8.79 -11.89
C LYS A 9 0.99 8.65 -10.93
N GLY A 10 1.22 8.55 -9.62
CA GLY A 10 0.19 8.32 -8.62
C GLY A 10 -0.38 6.90 -8.66
N GLN A 11 0.30 5.95 -9.30
CA GLN A 11 -0.14 4.56 -9.43
C GLN A 11 0.47 3.68 -8.35
N TYR A 12 -0.27 2.67 -7.91
CA TYR A 12 0.23 1.69 -6.93
C TYR A 12 1.45 0.91 -7.46
N VAL A 13 2.51 0.87 -6.66
CA VAL A 13 3.72 0.06 -6.90
C VAL A 13 4.14 -0.66 -5.64
N LEU A 14 4.42 -1.95 -5.75
CA LEU A 14 4.64 -2.81 -4.59
C LEU A 14 6.08 -2.71 -4.05
N TYR A 15 7.07 -2.99 -4.90
CA TYR A 15 8.44 -3.23 -4.47
C TYR A 15 9.16 -2.04 -3.82
N PRO A 16 9.02 -0.78 -4.30
CA PRO A 16 9.64 0.35 -3.62
C PRO A 16 9.14 0.53 -2.18
N GLY A 17 7.83 0.35 -1.96
CA GLY A 17 7.22 0.39 -0.64
C GLY A 17 7.71 -0.74 0.26
N LEU A 18 7.73 -1.98 -0.23
CA LEU A 18 8.25 -3.13 0.52
C LEU A 18 9.72 -2.98 0.90
N THR A 19 10.54 -2.49 -0.03
CA THR A 19 11.98 -2.25 0.21
C THR A 19 12.17 -1.22 1.32
N TYR A 20 11.36 -0.17 1.33
CA TYR A 20 11.41 0.87 2.36
C TYR A 20 10.99 0.33 3.74
N VAL A 21 9.83 -0.33 3.85
CA VAL A 21 9.33 -0.80 5.16
C VAL A 21 10.20 -1.88 5.79
N ARG A 22 10.93 -2.67 5.00
CA ARG A 22 11.88 -3.68 5.50
C ARG A 22 12.95 -3.11 6.42
N GLN A 23 13.28 -1.83 6.28
CA GLN A 23 14.27 -1.16 7.13
C GLN A 23 13.76 -0.92 8.56
N PHE A 24 12.44 -0.98 8.77
CA PHE A 24 11.77 -0.61 10.01
C PHE A 24 11.00 -1.78 10.64
N THR A 25 11.04 -2.96 10.05
CA THR A 25 10.22 -4.11 10.45
C THR A 25 11.09 -5.33 10.74
N ASN A 26 10.66 -6.14 11.71
CA ASN A 26 11.19 -7.49 11.88
C ASN A 26 10.59 -8.43 10.80
N TYR A 27 11.06 -9.68 10.76
CA TYR A 27 10.62 -10.65 9.75
C TYR A 27 9.09 -10.87 9.75
N GLU A 28 8.49 -11.06 10.92
CA GLU A 28 7.05 -11.30 11.06
C GLU A 28 6.23 -10.09 10.57
N ALA A 29 6.56 -8.89 11.05
CA ALA A 29 5.91 -7.66 10.62
C ALA A 29 6.09 -7.41 9.12
N TYR A 30 7.27 -7.70 8.56
CA TYR A 30 7.52 -7.60 7.13
C TYR A 30 6.64 -8.56 6.32
N THR A 31 6.58 -9.85 6.70
CA THR A 31 5.77 -10.85 6.00
C THR A 31 4.28 -10.50 6.04
N ASN A 32 3.79 -9.99 7.17
CA ASN A 32 2.41 -9.53 7.31
C ASN A 32 2.12 -8.33 6.41
N LEU A 33 3.00 -7.33 6.40
CA LEU A 33 2.88 -6.16 5.53
C LEU A 33 2.98 -6.54 4.04
N GLU A 34 3.85 -7.47 3.68
CA GLU A 34 3.97 -7.97 2.31
C GLU A 34 2.68 -8.65 1.85
N ALA A 35 2.07 -9.48 2.70
CA ALA A 35 0.81 -10.14 2.38
C ALA A 35 -0.34 -9.14 2.18
N ILE A 36 -0.42 -8.12 3.04
CA ILE A 36 -1.42 -7.03 2.93
C ILE A 36 -1.20 -6.24 1.65
N ALA A 37 0.04 -5.81 1.40
CA ALA A 37 0.38 -5.00 0.23
C ALA A 37 0.10 -5.73 -1.09
N LYS A 38 0.28 -7.07 -1.14
CA LYS A 38 -0.11 -7.88 -2.30
C LYS A 38 -1.62 -7.93 -2.50
N ARG A 39 -2.41 -8.10 -1.42
CA ARG A 39 -3.87 -8.09 -1.52
C ARG A 39 -4.43 -6.73 -1.96
N CYS A 40 -3.78 -5.66 -1.54
CA CYS A 40 -4.13 -4.31 -1.96
C CYS A 40 -3.73 -3.96 -3.40
N GLU A 41 -3.12 -4.87 -4.17
CA GLU A 41 -2.90 -4.62 -5.61
C GLU A 41 -4.21 -4.50 -6.40
N SER A 42 -5.33 -5.02 -5.89
CA SER A 42 -6.66 -4.90 -6.50
C SER A 42 -7.12 -3.45 -6.67
N VAL A 43 -6.59 -2.50 -5.89
CA VAL A 43 -6.92 -1.06 -6.07
C VAL A 43 -6.51 -0.52 -7.44
N LYS A 44 -5.63 -1.23 -8.18
CA LYS A 44 -5.28 -0.88 -9.57
C LYS A 44 -6.45 -1.05 -10.54
N GLU A 45 -7.45 -1.85 -10.18
CA GLU A 45 -8.65 -2.09 -10.99
C GLU A 45 -9.68 -0.97 -10.83
N GLU A 46 -9.52 -0.14 -9.79
CA GLU A 46 -10.40 0.99 -9.51
C GLU A 46 -10.13 2.17 -10.45
N THR A 47 -11.21 2.79 -10.93
CA THR A 47 -11.11 4.00 -11.75
C THR A 47 -10.98 5.23 -10.85
N VAL A 48 -9.90 5.99 -11.02
CA VAL A 48 -9.68 7.28 -10.34
C VAL A 48 -9.84 8.44 -11.33
N SER A 49 -10.31 9.58 -10.84
CA SER A 49 -10.68 10.77 -11.63
C SER A 49 -9.78 11.97 -11.40
N ASP A 50 -8.82 11.89 -10.48
CA ASP A 50 -7.85 12.96 -10.18
C ASP A 50 -6.57 12.89 -11.03
N GLY A 51 -6.57 12.06 -12.08
CA GLY A 51 -5.48 11.93 -13.03
C GLY A 51 -4.16 11.53 -12.37
N VAL A 52 -3.09 12.27 -12.63
CA VAL A 52 -1.74 11.97 -12.11
C VAL A 52 -1.47 12.56 -10.72
N ALA A 53 -2.46 13.20 -10.10
CA ALA A 53 -2.33 13.73 -8.74
C ALA A 53 -2.17 12.60 -7.71
N GLY A 54 -2.86 11.47 -7.92
CA GLY A 54 -2.74 10.27 -7.10
C GLY A 54 -3.38 10.35 -5.71
N CYS A 55 -4.17 11.39 -5.41
CA CYS A 55 -4.89 11.56 -4.16
C CYS A 55 -5.97 10.47 -3.97
N GLN A 56 -6.76 10.17 -5.00
CA GLN A 56 -7.80 9.13 -4.94
C GLN A 56 -7.17 7.75 -4.84
N MET A 57 -6.12 7.48 -5.63
CA MET A 57 -5.36 6.23 -5.51
C MET A 57 -4.73 6.10 -4.12
N GLY A 58 -4.14 7.16 -3.58
CA GLY A 58 -3.62 7.19 -2.22
C GLY A 58 -4.67 6.87 -1.16
N SER A 59 -5.90 7.39 -1.34
CA SER A 59 -7.03 7.10 -0.46
C SER A 59 -7.47 5.64 -0.55
N LEU A 60 -7.53 5.07 -1.76
CA LEU A 60 -7.86 3.65 -1.97
C LEU A 60 -6.83 2.72 -1.33
N ILE A 61 -5.54 3.03 -1.51
CA ILE A 61 -4.44 2.28 -0.89
C ILE A 61 -4.55 2.33 0.63
N ALA A 62 -4.69 3.52 1.22
CA ALA A 62 -4.82 3.68 2.67
C ALA A 62 -6.05 2.94 3.23
N ALA A 63 -7.19 3.03 2.54
CA ALA A 63 -8.41 2.33 2.92
C ALA A 63 -8.24 0.80 2.85
N CYS A 64 -7.56 0.28 1.82
CA CYS A 64 -7.29 -1.15 1.72
C CYS A 64 -6.38 -1.63 2.84
N PHE A 65 -5.26 -0.95 3.10
CA PHE A 65 -4.35 -1.30 4.19
C PHE A 65 -5.09 -1.30 5.54
N LEU A 66 -5.88 -0.26 5.82
CA LEU A 66 -6.68 -0.18 7.05
C LEU A 66 -7.65 -1.36 7.17
N ARG A 67 -8.38 -1.69 6.09
CA ARG A 67 -9.31 -2.83 6.06
C ARG A 67 -8.60 -4.15 6.37
N GLU A 68 -7.43 -4.35 5.78
CA GLU A 68 -6.63 -5.57 5.93
C GLU A 68 -5.95 -5.69 7.31
N PHE A 69 -5.57 -4.57 7.93
CA PHE A 69 -5.09 -4.58 9.32
C PHE A 69 -6.22 -4.92 10.30
N LEU A 70 -7.40 -4.34 10.09
CA LEU A 70 -8.57 -4.60 10.92
C LEU A 70 -9.09 -6.04 10.76
N SER A 71 -9.08 -6.59 9.54
CA SER A 71 -9.57 -7.95 9.27
C SER A 71 -8.66 -9.04 9.86
N GLN A 72 -7.36 -8.78 9.95
CA GLN A 72 -6.37 -9.74 10.49
C GLN A 72 -6.10 -9.56 11.97
N GLY A 73 -6.76 -8.61 12.65
CA GLY A 73 -6.57 -8.36 14.09
C GLY A 73 -5.13 -7.98 14.46
N ILE A 74 -4.36 -7.45 13.52
CA ILE A 74 -2.97 -7.03 13.76
C ILE A 74 -3.00 -5.81 14.68
N ARG A 75 -2.68 -6.02 15.95
CA ARG A 75 -2.44 -4.94 16.94
C ARG A 75 -1.00 -4.45 16.77
N PHE A 76 -0.85 -3.15 16.50
CA PHE A 76 0.43 -2.45 16.61
C PHE A 76 0.81 -2.26 18.08
#